data_AF-A0A439CMP2-F1
#
_entry.id   AF-A0A439CMP2-F1
#
_cell.length_a   1.000
_cell.length_b   1.000
_cell.length_c   1.000
_cell.angle_alpha   90.00
_cell.angle_beta   90.00
_cell.angle_gamma   90.00
#
_symmetry.space_group_name_H-M   'P 1'
#
loop_
_entity.id
_entity.type
_entity.pdbx_description
1 polymer ?
#
loop_
_entity_poly.entity_id
_entity_poly.type
_entity_poly.pdbx_seq_one_letter_code
_entity_poly.pdbx_strand_id
1 'polypeptide(L)'
;SRVGNAAFATFVSDQAGVEYRVTHLDDPVPRLPPIILGYAHTTPEYWLSNGDAFKTDYTTADIKVCEGVRALGCNAVTLGINILSHLYYLSPISGCSPIEIVFKKRQDEDYLWWEGTSPATDMTDEELEAQLNDWVQQDMEMMAREGSARSS
;
A
#
# COMPACT_ATOMS: atom_id res chain seq x y z
N SER A 1 -4.26 0.55 -3.49
CA SER A 1 -5.17 0.43 -2.32
C SER A 1 -6.27 -0.56 -2.62
N ARG A 2 -6.92 -1.10 -1.58
CA ARG A 2 -8.08 -2.01 -1.72
C ARG A 2 -9.35 -1.18 -1.89
N VAL A 3 -10.26 -1.65 -2.75
CA VAL A 3 -11.48 -0.89 -3.13
C VAL A 3 -12.78 -1.64 -2.85
N GLY A 4 -12.71 -2.91 -2.45
CA GLY A 4 -13.88 -3.73 -2.17
C GLY A 4 -13.53 -5.01 -1.43
N ASN A 5 -14.54 -5.85 -1.19
CA ASN A 5 -14.36 -7.16 -0.56
C ASN A 5 -13.81 -8.20 -1.54
N ALA A 6 -13.59 -9.43 -1.05
CA ALA A 6 -13.09 -10.54 -1.87
C ALA A 6 -13.97 -10.85 -3.09
N ALA A 7 -15.30 -10.78 -2.96
CA ALA A 7 -16.21 -11.05 -4.08
C ALA A 7 -16.07 -10.00 -5.21
N PHE A 8 -15.98 -8.71 -4.84
CA PHE A 8 -15.71 -7.64 -5.79
C PHE A 8 -14.34 -7.81 -6.45
N ALA A 9 -13.30 -8.06 -5.66
CA ALA A 9 -11.94 -8.21 -6.16
C ALA A 9 -11.82 -9.38 -7.15
N THR A 10 -12.45 -10.52 -6.85
CA THR A 10 -12.54 -11.66 -7.77
C THR A 10 -13.32 -11.30 -9.02
N PHE A 11 -14.50 -10.68 -8.87
CA PHE A 11 -15.32 -10.28 -10.03
C PHE A 11 -14.57 -9.38 -11.02
N VAL A 12 -13.80 -8.41 -10.53
CA VAL A 12 -12.99 -7.54 -11.39
C VAL A 12 -11.83 -8.30 -12.01
N SER A 13 -11.13 -9.14 -11.24
CA SER A 13 -9.99 -9.93 -11.73
C SER A 13 -10.39 -10.95 -12.80
N ASP A 14 -11.64 -11.44 -12.75
CA ASP A 14 -12.18 -12.43 -13.70
C ASP A 14 -12.76 -11.79 -14.98
N GLN A 15 -12.77 -10.45 -15.10
CA GLN A 15 -13.23 -9.79 -16.32
C GLN A 15 -12.31 -10.11 -17.51
N ALA A 16 -12.87 -10.05 -18.72
CA ALA A 16 -12.07 -10.22 -19.93
C ALA A 16 -11.02 -9.09 -20.04
N GLY A 17 -9.74 -9.46 -19.93
CA GLY A 17 -8.63 -8.53 -19.88
C GLY A 17 -7.57 -9.00 -18.89
N VAL A 18 -6.62 -8.11 -18.58
CA VAL A 18 -5.66 -8.32 -17.50
C VAL A 18 -5.65 -7.08 -16.62
N GLU A 19 -5.80 -7.27 -15.32
CA GLU A 19 -5.65 -6.23 -14.32
C GLU A 19 -4.17 -6.04 -13.98
N TYR A 20 -3.66 -4.82 -14.11
CA TYR A 20 -2.27 -4.48 -13.83
C TYR A 20 -2.19 -3.60 -12.59
N ARG A 21 -2.08 -4.23 -11.42
CA ARG A 21 -1.85 -3.52 -10.16
C ARG A 21 -0.37 -3.53 -9.81
N VAL A 22 0.25 -2.35 -9.83
CA VAL A 22 1.66 -2.17 -9.44
C VAL A 22 1.75 -1.67 -8.00
N THR A 23 2.72 -2.17 -7.24
CA THR A 23 3.06 -1.70 -5.89
C THR A 23 4.56 -1.45 -5.79
N HIS A 24 4.99 -0.57 -4.88
CA HIS A 24 6.40 -0.22 -4.72
C HIS A 24 6.87 -0.32 -3.28
N LEU A 25 7.92 -1.13 -3.07
CA LEU A 25 8.58 -1.35 -1.77
C LEU A 25 7.56 -1.45 -0.62
N ASP A 26 7.69 -0.60 0.37
CA ASP A 26 6.94 -0.49 1.61
C ASP A 26 5.84 0.59 1.57
N ASP A 27 5.36 0.96 0.38
CA ASP A 27 4.23 1.88 0.19
C ASP A 27 3.06 1.48 1.15
N PRO A 28 2.61 2.39 2.04
CA PRO A 28 1.53 2.12 2.98
C PRO A 28 0.14 2.07 2.34
N VAL A 29 -0.07 2.69 1.18
CA VAL A 29 -1.40 2.86 0.58
C VAL A 29 -2.01 1.55 0.08
N PRO A 30 -1.28 0.63 -0.58
CA PRO A 30 -1.83 -0.67 -0.95
C PRO A 30 -2.10 -1.57 0.26
N ARG A 31 -1.60 -1.26 1.45
CA ARG A 31 -1.93 -1.99 2.69
C ARG A 31 -3.28 -1.60 3.28
N LEU A 32 -3.99 -0.64 2.68
CA LEU A 32 -5.26 -0.10 3.19
C LEU A 32 -6.41 -0.14 2.16
N PRO A 33 -7.67 -0.24 2.62
CA PRO A 33 -8.09 -0.61 3.98
C PRO A 33 -7.67 -2.06 4.35
N PRO A 34 -7.49 -2.40 5.64
CA PRO A 34 -6.97 -3.71 6.07
C PRO A 34 -7.78 -4.92 5.59
N ILE A 35 -7.12 -6.06 5.38
CA ILE A 35 -7.75 -7.34 5.01
C ILE A 35 -8.70 -7.80 6.12
N ILE A 36 -8.36 -7.57 7.39
CA ILE A 36 -9.18 -7.94 8.55
C ILE A 36 -10.55 -7.26 8.55
N LEU A 37 -10.70 -6.14 7.84
CA LEU A 37 -11.98 -5.48 7.63
C LEU A 37 -12.75 -6.01 6.41
N GLY A 38 -12.32 -7.14 5.83
CA GLY A 38 -12.97 -7.82 4.73
C GLY A 38 -12.51 -7.38 3.34
N TYR A 39 -11.64 -6.38 3.24
CA TYR A 39 -11.16 -5.84 1.97
C TYR A 39 -10.20 -6.80 1.25
N ALA A 40 -10.12 -6.66 -0.07
CA ALA A 40 -9.28 -7.47 -0.94
C ALA A 40 -8.77 -6.64 -2.13
N HIS A 41 -7.69 -7.12 -2.75
CA HIS A 41 -7.12 -6.56 -3.98
C HIS A 41 -7.52 -7.39 -5.19
N THR A 42 -7.55 -6.77 -6.36
CA THR A 42 -7.47 -7.50 -7.63
C THR A 42 -6.13 -8.22 -7.76
N THR A 43 -6.09 -9.24 -8.63
CA THR A 43 -4.92 -10.08 -8.88
C THR A 43 -4.58 -10.13 -10.38
N PRO A 44 -3.29 -10.17 -10.78
CA PRO A 44 -2.07 -10.21 -9.95
C PRO A 44 -1.56 -8.86 -9.44
N GLU A 45 -0.65 -8.91 -8.47
CA GLU A 45 0.21 -7.78 -8.06
C GLU A 45 1.56 -7.85 -8.77
N TYR A 46 2.02 -6.71 -9.29
CA TYR A 46 3.38 -6.52 -9.80
C TYR A 46 4.16 -5.63 -8.83
N TRP A 47 4.93 -6.25 -7.95
CA TRP A 47 5.62 -5.56 -6.88
C TRP A 47 7.07 -5.23 -7.26
N LEU A 48 7.38 -3.93 -7.25
CA LEU A 48 8.72 -3.39 -7.37
C LEU A 48 9.42 -3.54 -6.01
N SER A 49 10.15 -4.64 -5.83
CA SER A 49 10.47 -5.18 -4.50
C SER A 49 11.90 -4.92 -4.00
N ASN A 50 12.73 -4.18 -4.75
CA ASN A 50 14.14 -3.98 -4.44
C ASN A 50 14.61 -2.52 -4.66
N GLY A 51 15.78 -2.18 -4.14
CA GLY A 51 16.33 -0.83 -4.25
C GLY A 51 15.81 0.09 -3.15
N ASP A 52 15.63 1.37 -3.50
CA ASP A 52 15.18 2.42 -2.60
C ASP A 52 13.97 3.17 -3.19
N ALA A 53 13.38 4.04 -2.39
CA ALA A 53 12.15 4.76 -2.73
C ALA A 53 12.28 5.67 -3.97
N PHE A 54 13.48 5.97 -4.46
CA PHE A 54 13.71 6.81 -5.65
C PHE A 54 14.18 6.01 -6.87
N LYS A 55 14.29 4.68 -6.75
CA LYS A 55 14.66 3.83 -7.88
C LYS A 55 13.64 3.97 -9.01
N THR A 56 14.13 4.24 -10.22
CA THR A 56 13.29 4.45 -11.42
C THR A 56 13.65 3.51 -12.58
N ASP A 57 14.81 2.87 -12.50
CA ASP A 57 15.40 2.01 -13.54
C ASP A 57 15.08 0.52 -13.31
N TYR A 58 13.83 0.21 -12.99
CA TYR A 58 13.38 -1.18 -12.82
C TYR A 58 13.38 -1.94 -14.15
N THR A 59 13.88 -3.17 -14.11
CA THR A 59 13.77 -4.14 -15.20
C THR A 59 12.70 -5.18 -14.89
N THR A 60 12.32 -5.98 -15.89
CA THR A 60 11.36 -7.08 -15.67
C THR A 60 11.83 -8.11 -14.65
N ALA A 61 13.15 -8.24 -14.43
CA ALA A 61 13.73 -9.15 -13.44
C ALA A 61 13.56 -8.65 -11.99
N ASP A 62 13.29 -7.36 -11.81
CA ASP A 62 13.09 -6.74 -10.50
C ASP A 62 11.63 -6.82 -10.02
N ILE A 63 10.72 -7.29 -10.88
CA ILE A 63 9.29 -7.37 -10.61
C ILE A 63 8.95 -8.72 -9.99
N LYS A 64 8.49 -8.70 -8.73
CA LYS A 64 7.91 -9.88 -8.09
C LYS A 64 6.41 -9.92 -8.32
N VAL A 65 5.92 -11.04 -8.85
CA VAL A 65 4.48 -11.23 -9.07
C VAL A 65 3.85 -11.97 -7.89
N CYS A 66 2.77 -11.43 -7.33
CA CYS A 66 1.97 -12.10 -6.31
C CYS A 66 0.53 -12.33 -6.78
N GLU A 67 0.10 -13.59 -6.75
CA GLU A 67 -1.25 -14.01 -7.12
C GLU A 67 -2.14 -14.20 -5.89
N GLY A 68 -3.44 -13.98 -6.07
CA GLY A 68 -4.47 -14.07 -5.04
C GLY A 68 -4.96 -12.71 -4.55
N VAL A 69 -6.26 -12.64 -4.27
CA VAL A 69 -6.93 -11.40 -3.85
C VAL A 69 -6.59 -10.92 -2.44
N ARG A 70 -5.91 -11.77 -1.66
CA ARG A 70 -5.39 -11.50 -0.29
C ARG A 70 -3.96 -12.03 -0.13
N ALA A 71 -3.14 -11.89 -1.18
CA ALA A 71 -1.77 -12.37 -1.19
C ALA A 71 -0.91 -11.61 -0.16
N LEU A 72 -0.19 -12.35 0.69
CA LEU A 72 0.75 -11.81 1.68
C LEU A 72 2.21 -11.86 1.22
N GLY A 73 2.49 -12.30 -0.01
CA GLY A 73 3.85 -12.51 -0.51
C GLY A 73 4.59 -11.25 -0.99
N CYS A 74 3.91 -10.10 -1.04
CA CYS A 74 4.42 -8.85 -1.61
C CYS A 74 4.18 -7.65 -0.66
N ASN A 75 3.76 -6.48 -1.17
CA ASN A 75 3.64 -5.24 -0.38
C ASN A 75 2.73 -5.37 0.86
N ALA A 76 1.75 -6.29 0.85
CA ALA A 76 0.76 -6.43 1.92
C ALA A 76 1.35 -6.65 3.33
N VAL A 77 2.58 -7.18 3.45
CA VAL A 77 3.23 -7.50 4.74
C VAL A 77 4.39 -6.57 5.10
N THR A 78 4.61 -5.50 4.33
CA THR A 78 5.62 -4.50 4.68
C THR A 78 5.15 -3.64 5.85
N LEU A 79 6.09 -3.01 6.54
CA LEU A 79 5.85 -2.16 7.71
C LEU A 79 6.37 -0.74 7.46
N GLY A 80 6.03 0.19 8.35
CA GLY A 80 6.47 1.59 8.30
C GLY A 80 5.53 2.51 7.52
N ILE A 81 5.84 3.81 7.48
CA ILE A 81 5.12 4.81 6.67
C ILE A 81 6.08 5.45 5.67
N ASN A 82 6.46 4.70 4.65
CA ASN A 82 7.32 5.22 3.60
C ASN A 82 6.50 5.88 2.48
N ILE A 83 6.17 7.14 2.70
CA ILE A 83 5.44 7.95 1.72
C ILE A 83 6.27 8.16 0.45
N LEU A 84 7.60 8.13 0.52
CA LEU A 84 8.44 8.23 -0.68
C LEU A 84 8.22 7.05 -1.63
N SER A 85 8.13 5.83 -1.10
CA SER A 85 7.79 4.64 -1.89
C SER A 85 6.44 4.77 -2.59
N HIS A 86 5.48 5.49 -1.98
CA HIS A 86 4.18 5.77 -2.60
C HIS A 86 4.26 6.76 -3.77
N LEU A 87 5.19 7.70 -3.72
CA LEU A 87 5.25 8.82 -4.68
C LEU A 87 6.11 8.53 -5.90
N TYR A 88 6.79 7.40 -5.93
CA TYR A 88 7.68 7.00 -7.00
C TYR A 88 7.27 5.64 -7.54
N TYR A 89 6.79 5.63 -8.79
CA TYR A 89 6.46 4.41 -9.53
C TYR A 89 7.08 4.53 -10.92
N LEU A 90 8.33 4.08 -11.06
CA LEU A 90 9.19 4.28 -12.26
C LEU A 90 9.54 5.76 -12.55
N SER A 91 8.84 6.70 -11.92
CA SER A 91 9.01 8.15 -12.01
C SER A 91 8.23 8.79 -10.85
N PRO A 92 8.51 10.05 -10.45
CA PRO A 92 7.65 10.77 -9.53
C PRO A 92 6.22 10.92 -10.09
N ILE A 93 5.24 10.30 -9.43
CA ILE A 93 3.85 10.30 -9.90
C ILE A 93 3.10 11.61 -9.61
N SER A 94 3.60 12.41 -8.66
CA SER A 94 3.02 13.69 -8.25
C SER A 94 3.75 14.91 -8.84
N GLY A 95 4.63 14.72 -9.83
CA GLY A 95 5.51 15.77 -10.36
C GLY A 95 4.81 16.96 -11.04
N CYS A 96 3.51 16.87 -11.31
CA CYS A 96 2.71 17.95 -11.90
C CYS A 96 1.94 18.80 -10.86
N SER A 97 1.99 18.41 -9.58
CA SER A 97 1.35 19.17 -8.51
C SER A 97 2.32 20.23 -7.97
N PRO A 98 1.87 21.46 -7.64
CA PRO A 98 2.69 22.43 -6.92
C PRO A 98 3.01 21.96 -5.49
N ILE A 99 2.46 20.81 -5.06
CA ILE A 99 2.89 20.11 -3.87
C ILE A 99 4.35 19.66 -4.09
N GLU A 100 5.29 20.57 -3.83
CA GLU A 100 6.54 20.15 -3.22
C GLU A 100 6.11 19.38 -1.96
N ILE A 101 6.23 18.05 -2.01
CA ILE A 101 6.04 17.21 -0.84
C ILE A 101 7.28 17.47 0.00
N VAL A 102 7.27 18.63 0.66
CA VAL A 102 8.28 19.01 1.63
C VAL A 102 8.05 18.05 2.79
N PHE A 103 8.92 17.04 2.88
CA PHE A 103 8.99 16.08 3.99
C PHE A 103 9.40 16.81 5.26
N LYS A 104 8.44 17.53 5.82
CA LYS A 104 8.48 18.15 7.14
C LYS A 104 7.42 17.45 7.98
N LYS A 105 7.76 17.15 9.23
CA LYS A 105 6.86 16.50 10.19
C LYS A 105 5.54 17.26 10.22
N ARG A 106 4.43 16.57 10.47
CA ARG A 106 3.08 17.18 10.58
C ARG A 106 3.00 18.39 11.53
N GLN A 107 3.99 18.59 12.40
CA GLN A 107 4.11 19.66 13.39
C GLN A 107 4.88 20.92 12.93
N ASP A 108 5.42 20.98 11.71
CA ASP A 108 6.12 22.19 11.26
C ASP A 108 5.10 23.29 10.90
N GLU A 109 5.16 24.44 11.60
CA GLU A 109 4.18 25.55 11.49
C GLU A 109 4.14 26.25 10.10
N ASP A 110 5.06 25.91 9.20
CA ASP A 110 5.25 26.53 7.88
C ASP A 110 4.50 25.78 6.75
N TYR A 111 3.54 24.93 7.12
CA TYR A 111 2.85 24.02 6.20
C TYR A 111 1.63 24.69 5.54
N LEU A 112 1.76 25.05 4.25
CA LEU A 112 0.64 25.42 3.38
C LEU A 112 -0.04 24.15 2.86
N TRP A 113 -0.96 23.61 3.64
CA TRP A 113 -1.91 22.61 3.15
C TRP A 113 -2.77 23.23 2.03
N TRP A 114 -3.08 22.43 1.01
CA TRP A 114 -4.03 22.80 -0.05
C TRP A 114 -5.33 23.37 0.58
N GLU A 115 -5.63 24.62 0.25
CA GLU A 115 -6.78 25.44 0.68
C GLU A 115 -7.63 24.87 1.84
N GLY A 116 -7.17 25.12 3.07
CA GLY A 116 -8.06 25.13 4.24
C GLY A 116 -8.15 23.86 5.08
N THR A 117 -7.31 22.84 4.87
CA THR A 117 -7.23 21.68 5.76
C THR A 117 -6.05 21.81 6.71
N SER A 118 -6.27 21.86 8.02
CA SER A 118 -5.18 21.70 9.01
C SER A 118 -4.75 20.23 9.10
N PRO A 119 -3.48 19.92 9.46
CA PRO A 119 -3.11 18.54 9.75
C PRO A 119 -3.98 18.05 10.91
N ALA A 120 -4.42 16.80 10.82
CA ALA A 120 -5.05 16.13 11.94
C ALA A 120 -4.02 16.06 13.09
N THR A 121 -4.27 16.76 14.19
CA THR A 121 -3.41 16.83 15.38
C THR A 121 -3.79 15.80 16.44
N ASP A 122 -4.73 14.92 16.13
CA ASP A 122 -5.26 13.88 17.02
C ASP A 122 -4.31 12.67 17.16
N MET A 123 -3.32 12.53 16.26
CA MET A 123 -2.33 11.44 16.30
C MET A 123 -0.95 11.89 15.81
N THR A 124 0.12 11.46 16.49
CA THR A 124 1.51 11.67 16.02
C THR A 124 1.87 10.77 14.83
N ASP A 125 3.03 11.02 14.19
CA ASP A 125 3.55 10.15 13.12
C ASP A 125 3.89 8.76 13.63
N GLU A 126 4.44 8.68 14.84
CA GLU A 126 4.76 7.41 15.51
C GLU A 126 3.50 6.62 15.86
N GLU A 127 2.46 7.29 16.35
CA GLU A 127 1.17 6.66 16.67
C GLU A 127 0.46 6.15 15.41
N LEU A 128 0.50 6.92 14.32
CA LEU A 128 -0.05 6.51 13.03
C LEU A 128 0.70 5.28 12.50
N GLU A 129 2.04 5.28 12.56
CA GLU A 129 2.83 4.14 12.11
C GLU A 129 2.54 2.88 12.93
N ALA A 130 2.44 3.03 14.26
CA ALA A 130 2.08 1.92 15.13
C ALA A 130 0.71 1.32 14.76
N GLN A 131 -0.30 2.18 14.52
CA GLN A 131 -1.63 1.72 14.11
C GLN A 131 -1.62 0.99 12.76
N LEU A 132 -0.91 1.54 11.76
CA LEU A 132 -0.84 0.93 10.43
C LEU A 132 -0.10 -0.42 10.47
N ASN A 133 0.96 -0.52 11.27
CA ASN A 133 1.70 -1.77 11.46
C ASN A 133 0.86 -2.81 12.22
N ASP A 134 0.07 -2.39 13.21
CA ASP A 134 -0.84 -3.27 13.93
C ASP A 134 -1.89 -3.90 13.00
N TRP A 135 -2.45 -3.13 12.07
CA TRP A 135 -3.35 -3.69 11.05
C TRP A 135 -2.68 -4.71 10.13
N VAL A 136 -1.42 -4.51 9.75
CA VAL A 136 -0.65 -5.50 8.97
C VAL A 136 -0.50 -6.80 9.76
N GLN A 137 -0.20 -6.71 11.06
CA GLN A 137 -0.10 -7.88 11.92
C GLN A 137 -1.43 -8.63 12.04
N GLN A 138 -2.53 -7.90 12.24
CA GLN A 138 -3.88 -8.47 12.28
C GLN A 138 -4.27 -9.15 10.96
N ASP A 139 -3.89 -8.58 9.82
CA ASP A 139 -4.09 -9.18 8.49
C ASP A 139 -3.35 -10.52 8.38
N MET A 140 -2.08 -10.57 8.81
CA MET A 140 -1.27 -11.80 8.80
C MET A 140 -1.87 -12.89 9.70
N GLU A 141 -2.32 -12.54 10.90
CA GLU A 141 -2.95 -13.47 11.84
C GLU A 141 -4.29 -14.00 11.34
N MET A 142 -5.12 -13.14 10.74
CA MET A 142 -6.36 -13.58 10.10
C MET A 142 -6.08 -14.61 9.01
N MET A 143 -5.15 -14.31 8.10
CA MET A 143 -4.83 -15.20 6.99
C MET A 143 -4.21 -16.53 7.45
N ALA A 144 -3.38 -16.51 8.50
CA ALA A 144 -2.84 -17.73 9.10
C ALA A 144 -3.96 -18.62 9.68
N ARG A 145 -4.93 -18.02 10.38
CA ARG A 145 -6.11 -18.75 10.89
C ARG A 145 -6.97 -19.33 9.77
N GLU A 146 -7.27 -18.56 8.73
CA GLU A 146 -8.02 -19.05 7.57
C GLU A 146 -7.28 -20.18 6.84
N GLY A 147 -5.96 -20.09 6.71
CA GLY A 147 -5.12 -21.13 6.13
C GLY A 147 -5.19 -22.45 6.91
N SER A 148 -5.04 -22.37 8.24
CA SER A 148 -5.14 -23.55 9.11
C SER A 148 -6.53 -24.21 9.08
N ALA A 149 -7.60 -23.42 8.92
CA ALA A 149 -8.96 -23.92 8.84
C ALA A 149 -9.26 -24.62 7.49
N ARG A 150 -8.59 -24.23 6.40
CA ARG A 150 -8.74 -24.86 5.07
C ARG A 150 -7.92 -26.13 4.91
N SER A 151 -6.91 -26.35 5.75
CA SER A 151 -6.05 -27.54 5.72
C SER A 151 -6.49 -28.66 6.70
N SER A 152 -7.58 -28.45 7.43
CA SER A 152 -8.18 -29.40 8.39
C SER A 152 -9.48 -29.98 7.82
#